data_AF-A0A2V9GB46-F1
#
_entry.id   AF-A0A2V9GB46-F1
#
_cell.length_a   1.000
_cell.length_b   1.000
_cell.length_c   1.000
_cell.angle_alpha   90.00
_cell.angle_beta   90.00
_cell.angle_gamma   90.00
#
_symmetry.space_group_name_H-M   'P 1'
#
loop_
_entity.id
_entity.type
_entity.pdbx_description
1 polymer ?
#
loop_
_entity_poly.entity_id
_entity_poly.type
_entity_poly.pdbx_seq_one_letter_code
_entity_poly.pdbx_strand_id
1 'polypeptide(L)'
;GAHTLDEMWANITYFLKAVIPEAEKAGVRLALHPNDPPAPNSRGSQQIMGTIEGWKKLIGIVNSPSNGITFDCGVTREMGGDPVEVCRWF
;
A
#
# COMPACT_ATOMS: atom_id res chain seq x y z
N GLY A 1 14.38 -5.54 12.84
CA GLY A 1 14.81 -6.91 12.53
C GLY A 1 14.28 -7.28 11.17
N ALA A 2 14.36 -8.56 10.78
CA ALA A 2 13.53 -9.09 9.70
C ALA A 2 12.07 -9.18 10.16
N HIS A 3 11.12 -8.87 9.29
CA HIS A 3 9.69 -8.91 9.60
C HIS A 3 8.90 -9.81 8.66
N THR A 4 7.97 -10.57 9.23
CA THR A 4 7.05 -11.40 8.45
C THR A 4 5.98 -10.53 7.79
N LEU A 5 5.28 -11.09 6.80
CA LEU A 5 4.22 -10.38 6.08
C LEU A 5 3.07 -10.00 7.04
N ASP A 6 2.74 -10.87 7.99
CA ASP A 6 1.68 -10.63 8.97
C ASP A 6 2.05 -9.51 9.95
N GLU A 7 3.31 -9.48 10.40
CA GLU A 7 3.83 -8.38 11.23
C GLU A 7 3.76 -7.05 10.47
N MET A 8 4.19 -7.03 9.21
CA MET A 8 4.13 -5.83 8.38
C MET A 8 2.69 -5.35 8.17
N TRP A 9 1.74 -6.27 7.94
CA TRP A 9 0.31 -5.94 7.84
C TRP A 9 -0.27 -5.42 9.16
N ALA A 10 0.09 -6.03 10.29
CA ALA A 10 -0.35 -5.57 11.60
C ALA A 10 0.16 -4.15 11.90
N ASN A 11 1.43 -3.89 11.60
CA ASN A 11 2.08 -2.60 11.82
C ASN A 11 1.44 -1.49 10.97
N ILE A 12 1.27 -1.69 9.66
CA ILE A 12 0.64 -0.69 8.80
C ILE A 12 -0.83 -0.48 9.16
N THR A 13 -1.53 -1.54 9.57
CA THR A 13 -2.94 -1.44 10.00
C THR A 13 -3.07 -0.57 11.24
N TYR A 14 -2.20 -0.78 12.23
CA TYR A 14 -2.14 0.05 13.43
C TYR A 14 -1.87 1.52 13.07
N PHE A 15 -0.86 1.77 12.23
CA PHE A 15 -0.51 3.12 11.78
C PHE A 15 -1.68 3.83 11.08
N LEU A 16 -2.30 3.17 10.08
CA LEU A 16 -3.38 3.78 9.31
C LEU A 16 -4.61 4.07 10.18
N LYS A 17 -4.99 3.15 11.07
CA LYS A 17 -6.11 3.36 11.99
C LYS A 17 -5.88 4.54 12.94
N ALA A 18 -4.63 4.83 13.28
CA ALA A 18 -4.29 5.97 14.13
C ALA A 18 -4.20 7.28 13.33
N VAL A 19 -3.59 7.27 12.15
CA VAL A 19 -3.23 8.51 11.42
C VAL A 19 -4.31 8.98 10.45
N ILE A 20 -5.03 8.07 9.79
CA ILE A 20 -6.02 8.45 8.77
C ILE A 20 -7.14 9.36 9.32
N PRO A 21 -7.69 9.13 10.53
CA PRO A 21 -8.68 10.05 11.10
C PRO A 21 -8.15 11.47 11.32
N GLU A 22 -6.88 11.60 11.70
CA GLU A 22 -6.24 12.91 11.90
C GLU A 22 -5.91 13.58 10.55
N ALA A 23 -5.48 12.81 9.56
CA ALA A 23 -5.27 13.30 8.20
C ALA A 23 -6.58 13.85 7.61
N GLU A 24 -7.70 13.16 7.82
CA GLU A 24 -9.03 13.61 7.39
C GLU A 24 -9.45 14.91 8.07
N LYS A 25 -9.27 15.05 9.39
CA LYS A 25 -9.54 16.33 10.10
C LYS A 25 -8.67 17.47 9.58
N ALA A 26 -7.44 17.18 9.18
CA ALA A 26 -6.51 18.15 8.64
C ALA A 26 -6.74 18.45 7.14
N GLY A 27 -7.65 17.75 6.47
CA GLY A 27 -7.86 17.88 5.01
C GLY A 27 -6.67 17.35 4.18
N VAL A 28 -5.89 16.41 4.72
CA VAL A 28 -4.71 15.82 4.10
C VAL A 28 -5.03 14.42 3.58
N ARG A 29 -4.55 14.09 2.38
CA ARG A 29 -4.60 12.74 1.81
C ARG A 29 -3.22 12.10 1.87
N LEU A 30 -3.13 10.93 2.50
CA LEU A 30 -1.93 10.11 2.44
C LEU A 30 -1.98 9.21 1.21
N ALA A 31 -0.81 8.94 0.64
CA ALA A 31 -0.65 8.12 -0.55
C ALA A 31 0.59 7.24 -0.43
N LEU A 32 0.41 5.99 0.04
CA LEU A 32 1.54 5.06 0.18
C LEU A 32 2.10 4.70 -1.19
N HIS A 33 3.41 4.81 -1.39
CA HIS A 33 4.08 4.34 -2.61
C HIS A 33 4.27 2.81 -2.54
N PRO A 34 4.09 2.08 -3.67
CA PRO A 34 4.28 0.64 -3.69
C PRO A 34 5.75 0.22 -3.48
N ASN A 35 5.99 -1.08 -3.26
CA ASN A 35 7.37 -1.54 -3.11
C ASN A 35 8.09 -1.57 -4.47
N ASP A 36 9.29 -0.99 -4.54
CA ASP A 36 10.14 -0.92 -5.73
C ASP A 36 11.58 -1.40 -5.41
N PRO A 37 12.04 -2.55 -5.94
CA PRO A 37 11.26 -3.49 -6.74
C PRO A 37 10.20 -4.21 -5.85
N PRO A 38 9.10 -4.73 -6.43
CA PRO A 38 8.03 -5.43 -5.71
C PRO A 38 8.43 -6.89 -5.39
N ALA A 39 9.58 -7.08 -4.76
CA ALA A 39 10.12 -8.40 -4.44
C ALA A 39 9.41 -9.00 -3.21
N PRO A 40 9.11 -10.31 -3.17
CA PRO A 40 8.47 -10.93 -2.00
C PRO A 40 9.23 -10.74 -0.68
N ASN A 41 10.55 -10.58 -0.75
CA ASN A 41 11.42 -10.31 0.38
C ASN A 41 12.47 -9.27 -0.01
N SER A 42 12.64 -8.24 0.82
CA SER A 42 13.70 -7.23 0.70
C SER A 42 14.44 -7.09 2.02
N ARG A 43 15.76 -7.30 1.98
CA ARG A 43 16.66 -7.21 3.14
C ARG A 43 16.18 -8.01 4.36
N GLY A 44 15.56 -9.16 4.13
CA GLY A 44 15.06 -10.07 5.16
C GLY A 44 13.60 -9.83 5.58
N SER A 45 12.95 -8.75 5.13
CA SER A 45 11.54 -8.47 5.45
C SER A 45 10.63 -8.73 4.26
N GLN A 46 9.45 -9.28 4.53
CA GLN A 46 8.43 -9.47 3.49
C GLN A 46 7.74 -8.14 3.15
N GLN A 47 7.35 -7.96 1.89
CA GLN A 47 6.82 -6.70 1.37
C GLN A 47 5.30 -6.76 1.14
N ILE A 48 4.56 -5.83 1.75
CA ILE A 48 3.08 -5.78 1.71
C ILE A 48 2.52 -5.09 0.47
N MET A 49 3.29 -4.23 -0.18
CA MET A 49 2.90 -3.48 -1.38
C MET A 49 3.59 -4.02 -2.65
N GLY A 50 3.95 -5.31 -2.66
CA GLY A 50 4.54 -6.01 -3.81
C GLY A 50 3.54 -6.77 -4.68
N THR A 51 2.23 -6.62 -4.45
CA THR A 51 1.17 -7.18 -5.30
C THR A 51 0.00 -6.21 -5.43
N ILE A 52 -0.74 -6.29 -6.55
CA ILE A 52 -1.96 -5.50 -6.75
C ILE A 52 -3.01 -5.80 -5.66
N GLU A 53 -3.13 -7.06 -5.22
CA GLU A 53 -4.03 -7.42 -4.12
C GLU A 53 -3.59 -6.81 -2.78
N GLY A 54 -2.28 -6.66 -2.54
CA GLY A 54 -1.77 -5.88 -1.42
C GLY A 54 -2.19 -4.42 -1.48
N TRP A 55 -2.15 -3.80 -2.66
CA TRP A 55 -2.59 -2.41 -2.84
C TRP A 55 -4.08 -2.24 -2.53
N LYS A 56 -4.93 -3.16 -3.02
CA LYS A 56 -6.36 -3.17 -2.72
C LYS A 56 -6.63 -3.37 -1.23
N LYS A 57 -5.89 -4.27 -0.59
CA LYS A 57 -5.99 -4.50 0.86
C LYS A 57 -5.65 -3.22 1.64
N LEU A 58 -4.57 -2.52 1.28
CA LEU A 58 -4.13 -1.30 1.97
C LEU A 58 -5.24 -0.23 2.02
N ILE A 59 -5.80 0.12 0.85
CA ILE A 59 -6.83 1.16 0.79
C ILE A 59 -8.12 0.75 1.52
N GLY A 60 -8.36 -0.57 1.64
CA GLY A 60 -9.48 -1.13 2.38
C GLY A 60 -9.33 -1.16 3.91
N ILE A 61 -8.13 -0.90 4.45
CA ILE A 61 -7.90 -0.94 5.91
C ILE A 61 -8.72 0.14 6.64
N VAL A 62 -8.72 1.35 6.09
CA VAL A 62 -9.54 2.49 6.56
C VAL A 62 -10.25 3.06 5.36
N ASN A 63 -11.59 2.92 5.33
CA ASN A 63 -12.43 3.42 4.25
C ASN A 63 -12.61 4.95 4.35
N SER A 64 -11.60 5.70 3.88
CA SER A 64 -11.58 7.17 3.86
C SER A 64 -10.81 7.64 2.62
N PRO A 65 -11.23 8.74 1.96
CA PRO A 65 -10.50 9.32 0.83
C PRO A 65 -9.08 9.79 1.19
N SER A 66 -8.80 9.93 2.50
CA SER A 66 -7.48 10.25 3.05
C SER A 66 -6.53 9.05 3.09
N ASN A 67 -7.01 7.83 2.87
CA ASN A 67 -6.23 6.60 2.76
C ASN A 67 -6.06 6.17 1.28
N GLY A 68 -5.12 6.79 0.57
CA GLY A 68 -4.85 6.52 -0.83
C GLY A 68 -3.55 5.75 -1.08
N ILE A 69 -3.26 5.58 -2.38
CA ILE A 69 -2.01 5.02 -2.89
C ILE A 69 -1.38 6.00 -3.89
N THR A 70 -0.05 6.08 -3.92
CA THR A 70 0.66 6.72 -5.03
C THR A 70 0.72 5.69 -6.16
N PHE A 71 -0.09 5.88 -7.20
CA PHE A 71 -0.12 4.99 -8.35
C PHE A 71 1.21 5.06 -9.13
N ASP A 72 1.85 3.90 -9.27
CA ASP A 72 3.12 3.76 -10.00
C ASP A 72 2.94 2.78 -11.17
N CYS A 73 2.98 3.32 -12.38
CA CYS A 73 2.81 2.53 -13.60
C CYS A 73 4.00 1.60 -13.88
N GLY A 74 5.20 1.95 -13.41
CA GLY A 74 6.41 1.13 -13.53
C GLY A 74 6.28 -0.12 -12.66
N VAL A 75 6.00 0.07 -11.36
CA VAL A 75 5.81 -1.06 -10.44
C VAL A 75 4.63 -1.93 -10.86
N THR A 76 3.56 -1.35 -11.43
CA THR A 76 2.45 -2.13 -11.98
C THR A 76 2.92 -3.08 -13.09
N ARG A 77 3.79 -2.60 -13.99
CA ARG A 77 4.39 -3.42 -15.06
C ARG A 77 5.33 -4.48 -14.50
N GLU A 78 6.12 -4.17 -13.48
CA GLU A 78 7.03 -5.13 -12.83
C GLU A 78 6.28 -6.30 -12.18
N MET A 79 5.08 -6.05 -11.64
CA MET A 79 4.18 -7.10 -11.12
C MET A 79 3.41 -7.85 -12.22
N GLY A 80 3.60 -7.52 -13.50
CA GLY A 80 2.92 -8.14 -14.64
C GLY A 80 1.51 -7.61 -14.93
N GLY A 81 1.08 -6.52 -14.29
CA GLY A 81 -0.22 -5.90 -14.53
C GLY A 81 -0.24 -4.95 -15.73
N ASP A 82 -1.44 -4.70 -16.25
CA ASP A 82 -1.67 -3.54 -17.14
C ASP A 82 -1.92 -2.28 -16.27
N PRO A 83 -1.04 -1.26 -16.34
CA PRO A 83 -1.20 -0.02 -15.58
C PRO A 83 -2.53 0.70 -15.86
N VAL A 84 -3.08 0.59 -17.07
CA VAL A 84 -4.36 1.22 -17.40
C VAL A 84 -5.52 0.50 -16.72
N GLU A 85 -5.52 -0.84 -16.73
CA GLU A 85 -6.56 -1.62 -16.05
C GLU A 85 -6.50 -1.44 -14.54
N VAL A 86 -5.30 -1.45 -13.96
CA VAL A 86 -5.11 -1.22 -12.52
C VAL A 86 -5.56 0.19 -12.14
N CYS A 87 -5.17 1.22 -12.91
CA CYS A 87 -5.59 2.61 -12.65
C CYS A 87 -7.12 2.79 -12.71
N ARG A 88 -7.83 2.04 -13.55
CA ARG A 88 -9.31 2.11 -13.63
C ARG A 88 -10.02 1.49 -12.43
N TRP A 89 -9.33 0.60 -11.71
CA TRP A 89 -9.90 -0.04 -10.52
C TRP A 89 -9.90 0.89 -9.31
N PHE A 90 -8.84 1.69 -9.17
CA PHE A 90 -8.68 2.68 -8.09
C PHE A 90 -9.43 3.98 -8.39
#